data_AF-A0A7Y5KXB6-F1
#
_entry.id   AF-A0A7Y5KXB6-F1
#
_cell.length_a   1.000
_cell.length_b   1.000
_cell.length_c   1.000
_cell.angle_alpha   90.00
_cell.angle_beta   90.00
_cell.angle_gamma   90.00
#
_symmetry.space_group_name_H-M   'P 1'
#
loop_
_entity.id
_entity.type
_entity.pdbx_description
1 polymer ?
#
loop_
_entity_poly.entity_id
_entity_poly.type
_entity_poly.pdbx_seq_one_letter_code
_entity_poly.pdbx_strand_id
1 'polypeptide(L)'
;MPVLVLAIVGLIGIVAGIVSSRIAKKRRTEFPNGRFAKWFNVSMWLGLGLAVASWPLTGLMGYPYPDDLGRPGRVVGIPFIAAYFDHLAADFVGPLTLPAILANCLFWFHFPRVVVVAISSACQRVRKLTL
;
A
#
# COMPACT_ATOMS: atom_id res chain seq x y z
N MET A 1 -0.29 -17.57 -10.83
CA MET A 1 0.90 -16.69 -11.04
C MET A 1 0.71 -15.22 -10.61
N PRO A 2 -0.45 -14.53 -10.77
CA PRO A 2 -0.54 -13.10 -10.38
C PRO A 2 -0.52 -12.86 -8.87
N VAL A 3 -1.03 -13.79 -8.07
CA VAL A 3 -1.16 -13.66 -6.61
C VAL A 3 0.18 -13.48 -5.88
N LEU A 4 1.16 -14.31 -6.20
CA LEU A 4 2.47 -14.29 -5.53
C LEU A 4 3.25 -13.02 -5.87
N VAL A 5 3.14 -12.53 -7.11
CA VAL A 5 3.73 -11.25 -7.52
C VAL A 5 3.11 -10.09 -6.75
N LEU A 6 1.79 -10.05 -6.62
CA LEU A 6 1.10 -9.01 -5.84
C LEU A 6 1.53 -9.04 -4.37
N ALA A 7 1.60 -10.22 -3.75
CA ALA A 7 2.06 -10.37 -2.37
C ALA A 7 3.51 -9.88 -2.18
N ILE A 8 4.42 -10.20 -3.10
CA ILE A 8 5.80 -9.71 -3.06
C ILE A 8 5.85 -8.20 -3.20
N VAL A 9 5.12 -7.63 -4.16
CA VAL A 9 5.04 -6.17 -4.35
C VAL A 9 4.48 -5.48 -3.10
N GLY A 10 3.46 -6.07 -2.48
CA GLY A 10 2.89 -5.58 -1.23
C GLY A 10 3.90 -5.59 -0.09
N LEU A 11 4.63 -6.69 0.07
CA LEU A 11 5.66 -6.81 1.11
C LEU A 11 6.78 -5.78 0.90
N ILE A 12 7.27 -5.64 -0.34
CA ILE A 12 8.27 -4.62 -0.69
C ILE A 12 7.74 -3.22 -0.37
N GLY A 13 6.47 -2.93 -0.68
CA GLY A 13 5.84 -1.65 -0.37
C GLY A 13 5.78 -1.34 1.12
N ILE A 14 5.42 -2.33 1.95
CA ILE A 14 5.41 -2.17 3.42
C ILE A 14 6.84 -1.93 3.93
N VAL A 15 7.81 -2.73 3.50
CA VAL A 15 9.22 -2.58 3.93
C VAL A 15 9.76 -1.21 3.52
N ALA A 16 9.55 -0.80 2.26
CA ALA A 16 9.91 0.51 1.76
C ALA A 16 9.23 1.63 2.56
N GLY A 17 7.97 1.43 2.98
CA GLY A 17 7.21 2.31 3.86
C GLY A 17 7.82 2.53 5.24
N ILE A 18 8.25 1.44 5.87
CA ILE A 18 8.92 1.46 7.18
C ILE A 18 10.26 2.18 7.06
N VAL A 19 11.07 1.82 6.06
CA VAL A 19 12.36 2.47 5.78
C VAL A 19 12.18 3.97 5.50
N SER A 20 11.21 4.34 4.67
CA SER A 20 10.88 5.74 4.36
C SER A 20 10.47 6.51 5.61
N SER A 21 9.72 5.89 6.53
CA SER A 21 9.33 6.52 7.79
C SER A 21 10.54 6.79 8.70
N ARG A 22 11.52 5.88 8.73
CA ARG A 22 12.78 6.08 9.46
C ARG A 22 13.61 7.21 8.86
N ILE A 23 13.75 7.24 7.54
CA ILE A 23 14.47 8.31 6.81
C ILE A 23 13.79 9.65 7.06
N ALA A 24 12.46 9.71 6.98
CA ALA A 24 11.70 10.93 7.19
C ALA A 24 11.83 11.45 8.63
N LYS A 25 11.84 10.55 9.64
CA LYS A 25 12.08 10.94 11.04
C LYS A 25 13.44 11.64 11.20
N LYS A 26 14.49 11.09 10.60
CA LYS A 26 15.83 11.70 10.60
C LYS A 26 15.86 13.05 9.86
N ARG A 27 15.24 13.15 8.68
CA ARG A 27 15.20 14.41 7.92
C ARG A 27 14.37 15.50 8.60
N ARG A 28 13.33 15.11 9.35
CA ARG A 28 12.48 16.04 10.09
C ARG A 28 13.18 16.65 11.29
N THR A 29 14.11 15.93 11.94
CA THR A 29 14.95 16.51 12.99
C THR A 29 15.98 17.49 12.44
N GLU A 30 16.49 17.25 11.24
CA GLU A 30 17.46 18.15 10.58
C GLU A 30 16.78 19.42 10.00
N PHE A 31 15.53 19.31 9.52
CA PHE A 31 14.79 20.43 8.91
C PHE A 31 13.32 20.49 9.38
N PRO A 32 13.06 20.89 10.64
CA PRO A 32 11.74 20.78 11.27
C PRO A 32 10.65 21.63 10.61
N ASN A 33 11.00 22.79 10.06
CA ASN A 33 10.07 23.72 9.39
C ASN A 33 10.15 23.69 7.86
N GLY A 34 10.85 22.70 7.29
CA GLY A 34 11.01 22.59 5.83
C GLY A 34 9.71 22.14 5.13
N ARG A 35 9.58 22.47 3.83
CA ARG A 35 8.46 21.98 2.98
C ARG A 35 8.29 20.46 3.07
N PHE A 36 9.39 19.72 3.24
CA PHE A 36 9.39 18.26 3.44
C PHE A 36 8.55 17.82 4.65
N ALA A 37 8.69 18.48 5.81
CA ALA A 37 7.95 18.11 7.03
C ALA A 37 6.43 18.33 6.86
N LYS A 38 6.02 19.41 6.17
CA LYS A 38 4.62 19.67 5.83
C LYS A 38 4.06 18.57 4.92
N TRP A 39 4.75 18.28 3.82
CA TRP A 39 4.32 17.22 2.88
C TRP A 39 4.30 15.83 3.51
N PHE A 40 5.25 15.54 4.41
CA PHE A 40 5.26 14.29 5.15
C PHE A 40 4.05 14.15 6.08
N ASN A 41 3.68 15.22 6.82
CA ASN A 41 2.46 15.21 7.64
C ASN A 41 1.19 15.04 6.79
N VAL A 42 1.09 15.73 5.65
CA VAL A 42 -0.02 15.54 4.71
C VAL A 42 -0.08 14.09 4.23
N SER A 43 1.06 13.48 3.90
CA SER A 43 1.12 12.08 3.49
C SER A 43 0.67 11.10 4.57
N MET A 44 0.80 11.44 5.86
CA MET A 44 0.25 10.61 6.94
C MET A 44 -1.27 10.60 6.91
N TRP A 45 -1.90 11.77 6.78
CA TRP A 45 -3.35 11.90 6.73
C TRP A 45 -3.93 11.25 5.47
N LEU A 46 -3.27 11.46 4.32
CA LEU A 46 -3.63 10.78 3.08
C LEU A 46 -3.49 9.26 3.22
N GLY A 47 -2.40 8.78 3.79
CA GLY A 47 -2.18 7.35 4.03
C GLY A 47 -3.24 6.77 4.97
N LEU A 48 -3.61 7.48 6.04
CA LEU A 48 -4.67 7.05 6.95
C LEU A 48 -6.02 6.99 6.21
N GLY A 49 -6.34 8.00 5.41
CA GLY A 49 -7.54 8.01 4.57
C GLY A 49 -7.57 6.82 3.60
N LEU A 50 -6.45 6.53 2.93
CA LEU A 50 -6.33 5.38 2.03
C LEU A 50 -6.46 4.05 2.78
N ALA A 51 -5.88 3.92 3.97
CA ALA A 51 -5.99 2.71 4.79
C ALA A 51 -7.44 2.45 5.20
N VAL A 52 -8.15 3.47 5.68
CA VAL A 52 -9.58 3.35 6.04
C VAL A 52 -10.42 3.08 4.80
N ALA A 53 -10.19 3.80 3.71
CA ALA A 53 -10.91 3.63 2.46
C ALA A 53 -10.63 2.25 1.81
N SER A 54 -9.48 1.65 2.08
CA SER A 54 -9.12 0.33 1.53
C SER A 54 -10.12 -0.75 1.97
N TRP A 55 -10.74 -0.62 3.14
CA TRP A 55 -11.74 -1.58 3.62
C TRP A 55 -13.02 -1.63 2.74
N PRO A 56 -13.79 -0.54 2.56
CA PRO A 56 -14.94 -0.54 1.67
C PRO A 56 -14.55 -0.67 0.19
N LEU A 57 -13.38 -0.15 -0.23
CA LEU A 57 -12.88 -0.29 -1.59
C LEU A 57 -12.48 -1.73 -1.92
N THR A 58 -12.19 -2.58 -0.93
CA THR A 58 -11.86 -3.99 -1.15
C THR A 58 -13.00 -4.69 -1.91
N GLY A 59 -14.26 -4.40 -1.56
CA GLY A 59 -15.42 -4.95 -2.27
C GLY A 59 -15.60 -4.45 -3.71
N LEU A 60 -15.13 -3.24 -4.02
CA LEU A 60 -15.23 -2.61 -5.34
C LEU A 60 -14.02 -2.93 -6.25
N MET A 61 -12.85 -3.14 -5.65
CA MET A 61 -11.59 -3.46 -6.34
C MET A 61 -11.42 -4.96 -6.60
N GLY A 62 -12.51 -5.70 -6.63
CA GLY A 62 -12.49 -7.11 -6.98
C GLY A 62 -12.07 -7.29 -8.44
N TYR A 63 -11.12 -8.18 -8.70
CA TYR A 63 -10.73 -8.55 -10.05
C TYR A 63 -11.14 -9.98 -10.37
N PRO A 64 -11.51 -10.28 -11.63
CA PRO A 64 -11.92 -11.63 -12.01
C PRO A 64 -10.77 -12.60 -11.82
N TYR A 65 -11.05 -13.69 -11.11
CA TYR A 65 -10.13 -14.80 -10.88
C TYR A 65 -10.95 -16.10 -10.94
N PRO A 66 -10.94 -16.80 -12.08
CA PRO A 66 -11.69 -18.03 -12.21
C PRO A 66 -11.11 -19.12 -11.29
N ASP A 67 -11.96 -20.05 -10.86
CA ASP A 67 -11.53 -21.22 -10.08
C ASP A 67 -10.77 -22.24 -10.95
N ASP A 68 -10.28 -23.31 -10.32
CA ASP A 68 -9.55 -24.39 -11.00
C ASP A 68 -10.40 -25.15 -12.04
N LEU A 69 -11.74 -24.96 -12.01
CA LEU A 69 -12.70 -25.52 -12.95
C LEU A 69 -13.11 -24.51 -14.04
N GLY A 70 -12.52 -23.31 -14.06
CA GLY A 70 -12.80 -22.24 -15.02
C GLY A 70 -14.09 -21.48 -14.75
N ARG A 71 -14.74 -21.66 -13.60
CA ARG A 71 -15.96 -20.93 -13.22
C ARG A 71 -15.61 -19.51 -12.81
N PRO A 72 -16.50 -18.54 -13.09
CA PRO A 72 -16.24 -17.15 -12.74
C PRO A 72 -16.13 -17.00 -11.21
N GLY A 73 -15.10 -16.30 -10.78
CA GLY A 73 -14.92 -15.87 -9.40
C GLY A 73 -14.27 -14.50 -9.37
N ARG A 74 -14.26 -13.87 -8.20
CA ARG A 74 -13.55 -12.60 -7.98
C ARG A 74 -12.71 -12.68 -6.72
N VAL A 75 -11.51 -12.15 -6.82
CA VAL A 75 -10.63 -11.94 -5.66
C VAL A 75 -10.74 -10.48 -5.25
N VAL A 76 -10.79 -10.23 -3.94
CA VAL A 76 -10.74 -8.88 -3.38
C VAL A 76 -9.51 -8.69 -2.49
N GLY A 77 -8.98 -7.47 -2.51
CA GLY A 77 -7.82 -7.08 -1.72
C GLY A 77 -6.58 -6.92 -2.59
N ILE A 78 -5.96 -5.75 -2.51
CA ILE A 78 -4.74 -5.40 -3.24
C ILE A 78 -3.84 -4.60 -2.30
N PRO A 79 -2.54 -4.96 -2.17
CA PRO A 79 -1.85 -6.07 -2.84
C PRO A 79 -2.04 -7.47 -2.20
N PHE A 80 -2.58 -7.55 -0.98
CA PHE A 80 -2.82 -8.82 -0.29
C PHE A 80 -4.25 -9.29 -0.51
N ILE A 81 -4.42 -10.55 -0.92
CA ILE A 81 -5.74 -11.14 -1.14
C ILE A 81 -6.42 -11.31 0.22
N ALA A 82 -7.54 -10.63 0.40
CA ALA A 82 -8.33 -10.67 1.62
C ALA A 82 -9.41 -11.75 1.55
N ALA A 83 -10.11 -11.86 0.42
CA ALA A 83 -11.20 -12.82 0.24
C ALA A 83 -11.38 -13.22 -1.22
N TYR A 84 -12.06 -14.34 -1.42
CA TYR A 84 -12.46 -14.86 -2.72
C TYR A 84 -13.97 -15.09 -2.73
N PHE A 85 -14.65 -14.56 -3.74
CA PHE A 85 -16.08 -14.82 -3.97
C PHE A 85 -16.24 -15.69 -5.21
N ASP A 86 -16.97 -16.78 -5.08
CA ASP A 86 -17.27 -17.67 -6.20
C ASP A 86 -18.45 -17.17 -7.06
N HIS A 87 -18.78 -17.94 -8.11
CA HIS A 87 -19.93 -17.73 -8.99
C HIS A 87 -21.30 -17.72 -8.27
N LEU A 88 -21.39 -18.26 -7.05
CA LEU A 88 -22.59 -18.27 -6.22
C LEU A 88 -22.60 -17.12 -5.20
N ALA A 89 -21.62 -16.20 -5.28
CA ALA A 89 -21.36 -15.14 -4.32
C ALA A 89 -21.10 -15.65 -2.88
N ALA A 90 -20.73 -16.92 -2.72
CA ALA A 90 -20.26 -17.45 -1.46
C ALA A 90 -18.89 -16.83 -1.14
N ASP A 91 -18.77 -16.27 0.06
CA ASP A 91 -17.55 -15.63 0.54
C ASP A 91 -16.64 -16.65 1.22
N PHE A 92 -15.51 -16.93 0.59
CA PHE A 92 -14.47 -17.77 1.17
C PHE A 92 -13.53 -16.89 1.99
N VAL A 93 -13.91 -16.68 3.25
CA VAL A 93 -13.15 -15.97 4.27
C VAL A 93 -12.37 -16.98 5.11
N GLY A 94 -11.04 -16.89 5.09
CA GLY A 94 -10.16 -17.79 5.84
C GLY A 94 -9.56 -17.11 7.08
N PRO A 95 -8.86 -17.86 7.94
CA PRO A 95 -8.09 -17.29 9.05
C PRO A 95 -7.03 -16.27 8.60
N LEU A 96 -6.66 -16.29 7.32
CA LEU A 96 -5.72 -15.34 6.71
C LEU A 96 -6.37 -14.03 6.25
N THR A 97 -7.70 -13.93 6.22
CA THR A 97 -8.39 -12.72 5.76
C THR A 97 -8.08 -11.52 6.63
N LEU A 98 -8.20 -11.63 7.96
CA LEU A 98 -7.91 -10.52 8.86
C LEU A 98 -6.43 -10.05 8.74
N PRO A 99 -5.42 -10.93 8.77
CA PRO A 99 -4.03 -10.55 8.48
C PRO A 99 -3.85 -9.86 7.13
N ALA A 100 -4.49 -10.36 6.07
CA ALA A 100 -4.39 -9.78 4.72
C ALA A 100 -4.99 -8.38 4.66
N ILE A 101 -6.12 -8.16 5.33
CA ILE A 101 -6.73 -6.83 5.39
C ILE A 101 -5.84 -5.87 6.18
N LEU A 102 -5.29 -6.29 7.32
CA LEU A 102 -4.34 -5.48 8.08
C LEU A 102 -3.10 -5.13 7.24
N ALA A 103 -2.58 -6.10 6.46
CA ALA A 103 -1.46 -5.88 5.57
C ALA A 103 -1.78 -4.87 4.45
N ASN A 104 -2.99 -4.92 3.88
CA ASN A 104 -3.46 -3.90 2.93
C ASN A 104 -3.55 -2.52 3.58
N CYS A 105 -4.12 -2.41 4.78
CA CYS A 105 -4.18 -1.15 5.53
C CYS A 105 -2.78 -0.57 5.76
N LEU A 106 -1.82 -1.40 6.17
CA LEU A 106 -0.44 -0.99 6.36
C LEU A 106 0.21 -0.54 5.05
N PHE A 107 0.02 -1.28 3.97
CA PHE A 107 0.53 -0.90 2.65
C PHE A 107 0.01 0.47 2.22
N TRP A 108 -1.31 0.68 2.24
CA TRP A 108 -1.95 1.93 1.82
C TRP A 108 -1.62 3.10 2.73
N PHE A 109 -1.45 2.86 4.03
CA PHE A 109 -0.97 3.85 4.98
C PHE A 109 0.44 4.35 4.67
N HIS A 110 1.32 3.44 4.27
CA HIS A 110 2.71 3.75 3.99
C HIS A 110 2.96 4.29 2.59
N PHE A 111 2.10 3.96 1.63
CA PHE A 111 2.31 4.27 0.22
C PHE A 111 2.59 5.77 -0.06
N PRO A 112 1.78 6.73 0.42
CA PRO A 112 2.06 8.16 0.19
C PRO A 112 3.40 8.62 0.77
N ARG A 113 3.87 8.01 1.87
CA ARG A 113 5.15 8.37 2.51
C ARG A 113 6.33 7.95 1.65
N VAL A 114 6.25 6.77 1.05
CA VAL A 114 7.26 6.27 0.11
C VAL A 114 7.39 7.25 -1.05
N VAL A 115 6.26 7.66 -1.62
CA VAL A 115 6.21 8.63 -2.73
C VAL A 115 6.88 9.95 -2.36
N VAL A 116 6.53 10.54 -1.21
CA VAL A 116 7.12 11.82 -0.76
C VAL A 116 8.64 11.70 -0.55
N VAL A 117 9.11 10.63 0.09
CA VAL A 117 10.54 10.41 0.34
C VAL A 117 11.30 10.15 -0.96
N ALA A 118 10.71 9.39 -1.89
CA ALA A 118 11.30 9.11 -3.20
C ALA A 118 11.44 10.40 -4.03
N ILE A 119 10.36 11.18 -4.17
CA ILE A 119 10.37 12.46 -4.90
C ILE A 119 11.38 13.43 -4.27
N SER A 120 11.36 13.58 -2.94
CA SER A 120 12.30 14.43 -2.22
C SER A 120 13.76 14.03 -2.49
N SER A 121 14.04 12.73 -2.51
CA SER A 121 15.39 12.21 -2.75
C SER A 121 15.81 12.37 -4.21
N ALA A 122 14.90 12.21 -5.17
CA ALA A 122 15.16 12.45 -6.58
C ALA A 122 15.50 13.94 -6.83
N CYS A 123 14.71 14.87 -6.29
CA CYS A 123 14.98 16.31 -6.41
C CYS A 123 16.34 16.70 -5.79
N GLN A 124 16.72 16.09 -4.66
CA GLN A 124 18.03 16.32 -4.04
C GLN A 124 19.19 15.81 -4.91
N ARG A 125 19.04 14.65 -5.56
CA ARG A 125 20.06 14.12 -6.47
C ARG A 125 20.25 15.02 -7.69
N VAL A 126 19.17 15.48 -8.32
CA VAL A 126 19.24 16.39 -9.47
C VAL A 126 19.96 17.68 -9.10
N ARG A 127 19.61 18.29 -7.95
CA ARG A 127 20.26 19.53 -7.49
C ARG A 127 21.77 19.39 -7.27
N LYS A 128 22.25 18.21 -6.87
CA LYS A 128 23.69 17.93 -6.70
C LYS A 128 24.45 17.74 -8.01
N LEU A 129 23.77 17.42 -9.11
CA LEU A 129 24.40 17.23 -10.42
C LEU A 129 24.50 18.55 -11.20
N THR A 130 23.73 19.55 -10.81
CA THR A 130 23.66 20.88 -11.45
C THR A 130 24.50 21.95 -10.75
N LEU A 131 25.13 21.62 -9.61
CA LEU A 131 26.01 22.48 -8.83
C LEU A 131 27.43 21.91 -8.90
#